data_AF-A0A4R7GCV3-F1
#
_entry.id   AF-A0A4R7GCV3-F1
#
_cell.length_a   1.000
_cell.length_b   1.000
_cell.length_c   1.000
_cell.angle_alpha   90.00
_cell.angle_beta   90.00
_cell.angle_gamma   90.00
#
_symmetry.space_group_name_H-M   'P 1'
#
loop_
_entity.id
_entity.type
_entity.pdbx_description
1 polymer ?
#
loop_
_entity_poly.entity_id
_entity_poly.type
_entity_poly.pdbx_seq_one_letter_code
_entity_poly.pdbx_strand_id
1 'polypeptide(L)'
;MILIVCTDDPELEHVARETLRRYPGIYGATYKIFHSQLRELRKDEDLFIISHGAFQGDNDRPVIGDKEKAFYLNGDALYLNIKEIIPENYKGNVYIDACESADSTEDLLSFAETFYLDFHADHQASKVLGITGVSNGLIPLPDDSKWINVDLENS
;
A
#
# COMPACT_ATOMS: atom_id res chain seq x y z
N MET A 1 -3.72 9.16 -4.93
CA MET A 1 -4.90 8.27 -4.86
C MET A 1 -4.83 7.44 -3.59
N ILE A 2 -5.97 7.10 -2.98
CA ILE A 2 -6.05 6.09 -1.90
C ILE A 2 -6.72 4.83 -2.47
N LEU A 3 -6.07 3.68 -2.33
CA LEU A 3 -6.60 2.35 -2.59
C LEU A 3 -6.84 1.62 -1.28
N ILE A 4 -8.05 1.12 -1.11
CA ILE A 4 -8.46 0.33 0.05
C ILE A 4 -8.41 -1.14 -0.36
N VAL A 5 -7.56 -1.91 0.33
CA VAL A 5 -7.37 -3.35 0.11
C VAL A 5 -8.13 -4.10 1.19
N CYS A 6 -9.45 -4.14 1.03
CA CYS A 6 -10.37 -4.93 1.85
C CYS A 6 -11.63 -5.25 1.04
N THR A 7 -12.47 -6.16 1.53
CA THR A 7 -13.78 -6.41 0.93
C THR A 7 -14.78 -5.33 1.33
N ASP A 8 -15.26 -5.42 2.58
CA ASP A 8 -16.18 -4.48 3.21
C ASP A 8 -15.66 -4.18 4.61
N ASP A 9 -14.84 -3.14 4.72
CA ASP A 9 -14.32 -2.65 5.99
C ASP A 9 -14.77 -1.21 6.23
N PRO A 10 -15.83 -0.98 7.04
CA PRO A 10 -16.34 0.35 7.31
C PRO A 10 -15.33 1.26 8.01
N GLU A 11 -14.36 0.71 8.73
CA GLU A 11 -13.35 1.47 9.45
C GLU A 11 -12.31 2.02 8.47
N LEU A 12 -11.75 1.19 7.59
CA LEU A 12 -10.83 1.63 6.54
C LEU A 12 -11.50 2.60 5.56
N GLU A 13 -12.76 2.34 5.20
CA GLU A 13 -13.54 3.29 4.38
C GLU A 13 -13.72 4.64 5.09
N HIS A 14 -13.99 4.62 6.41
CA HIS A 14 -14.07 5.82 7.22
C HIS A 14 -12.73 6.56 7.27
N VAL A 15 -11.63 5.87 7.54
CA VAL A 15 -10.26 6.43 7.57
C VAL A 15 -9.90 7.08 6.24
N ALA A 16 -10.13 6.39 5.12
CA ALA A 16 -9.85 6.89 3.78
C ALA A 16 -10.63 8.19 3.49
N ARG A 17 -11.94 8.17 3.81
CA ARG A 17 -12.82 9.33 3.58
C ARG A 17 -12.45 10.51 4.47
N GLU A 18 -12.18 10.29 5.75
CA GLU A 18 -11.80 11.37 6.66
C GLU A 18 -10.42 11.95 6.34
N THR A 19 -9.46 11.11 5.94
CA THR A 19 -8.15 11.56 5.44
C THR A 19 -8.34 12.46 4.22
N LEU A 20 -9.11 12.00 3.23
CA LEU A 20 -9.40 12.76 2.02
C LEU A 20 -10.07 14.11 2.33
N ARG A 21 -11.05 14.11 3.23
CA ARG A 21 -11.77 15.32 3.65
C ARG A 21 -10.85 16.33 4.34
N ARG A 22 -9.89 15.85 5.13
CA ARG A 22 -8.97 16.69 5.90
C ARG A 22 -7.83 17.25 5.05
N TYR A 23 -7.37 16.48 4.06
CA TYR A 23 -6.21 16.83 3.22
C TYR A 23 -6.49 16.65 1.71
N PRO A 24 -7.51 17.33 1.15
CA PRO A 24 -7.96 17.11 -0.24
C PRO A 24 -6.95 17.54 -1.30
N GLY A 25 -5.92 18.31 -0.94
CA GLY A 25 -4.82 18.69 -1.84
C GLY A 25 -3.72 17.63 -1.98
N ILE A 26 -3.68 16.66 -1.07
CA ILE A 26 -2.69 15.58 -1.03
C ILE A 26 -3.31 14.29 -1.56
N TYR A 27 -4.48 13.93 -1.02
CA TYR A 27 -5.20 12.73 -1.43
C TYR A 27 -6.25 13.12 -2.48
N GLY A 28 -6.22 12.50 -3.66
CA GLY A 28 -7.11 12.88 -4.76
C GLY A 28 -8.49 12.22 -4.73
N ALA A 29 -8.53 10.91 -4.52
CA ALA A 29 -9.76 10.10 -4.53
C ALA A 29 -9.51 8.74 -3.88
N THR A 30 -10.59 8.06 -3.45
CA THR A 30 -10.55 6.73 -2.82
C THR A 30 -11.18 5.67 -3.72
N TYR A 31 -10.59 4.48 -3.77
CA TYR A 31 -11.11 3.34 -4.52
C TYR A 31 -10.92 2.04 -3.73
N LYS A 32 -11.79 1.05 -3.95
CA LYS A 32 -11.63 -0.31 -3.45
C LYS A 32 -11.14 -1.20 -4.58
N ILE A 33 -10.05 -1.96 -4.36
CA ILE A 33 -9.33 -2.70 -5.41
C ILE A 33 -10.16 -3.77 -6.15
N PHE A 34 -11.29 -4.24 -5.59
CA PHE A 34 -12.15 -5.25 -6.22
C PHE A 34 -13.63 -4.87 -6.38
N HIS A 35 -14.01 -3.64 -6.03
CA HIS A 35 -15.40 -3.18 -6.14
C HIS A 35 -15.60 -2.08 -7.18
N SER A 36 -14.52 -1.39 -7.54
CA SER A 36 -14.58 -0.22 -8.41
C SER A 36 -13.66 -0.41 -9.60
N GLN A 37 -14.09 0.07 -10.76
CA GLN A 37 -13.15 0.33 -11.83
C GLN A 37 -12.15 1.37 -11.33
N LEU A 38 -10.89 0.99 -11.23
CA LEU A 38 -9.81 1.88 -10.83
C LEU A 38 -9.51 2.83 -11.99
N ARG A 39 -9.32 4.11 -11.68
CA ARG A 39 -8.78 5.05 -12.66
C ARG A 39 -7.26 4.92 -12.72
N GLU A 40 -6.70 5.30 -13.86
CA GLU A 40 -5.26 5.49 -14.01
C GLU A 40 -4.74 6.57 -13.04
N LEU A 41 -3.53 6.35 -12.52
CA LEU A 41 -2.77 7.33 -11.76
C LEU A 41 -2.24 8.41 -12.69
N ARG A 42 -2.14 9.63 -12.17
CA ARG A 42 -1.35 10.64 -12.86
C ARG A 42 0.12 10.34 -12.61
N LYS A 43 0.97 10.73 -13.56
CA LYS A 43 2.42 10.52 -13.53
C LYS A 43 3.07 10.84 -12.17
N ASP A 44 2.76 11.99 -11.60
CA ASP A 44 3.37 12.49 -10.37
C ASP A 44 2.42 12.39 -9.16
N GLU A 45 1.34 11.60 -9.26
CA GLU A 45 0.40 11.41 -8.18
C GLU A 45 0.83 10.26 -7.28
N ASP A 46 1.02 10.51 -5.99
CA ASP A 46 1.31 9.45 -5.02
C ASP A 46 0.14 8.47 -4.87
N LEU A 47 0.46 7.19 -4.71
CA LEU A 47 -0.46 6.11 -4.43
C LEU A 47 -0.36 5.74 -2.95
N PHE A 48 -1.47 5.84 -2.23
CA PHE A 48 -1.60 5.37 -0.86
C PHE A 48 -2.42 4.09 -0.87
N ILE A 49 -1.92 3.03 -0.27
CA ILE A 49 -2.59 1.73 -0.10
C ILE A 49 -2.90 1.60 1.38
N ILE A 50 -4.16 1.32 1.73
CA ILE A 50 -4.56 1.10 3.12
C ILE A 50 -5.15 -0.30 3.29
N SER A 51 -4.82 -0.94 4.40
CA SER A 51 -5.31 -2.27 4.77
C SER A 51 -5.14 -2.48 6.28
N HIS A 52 -5.80 -3.50 6.84
CA HIS A 52 -5.33 -4.03 8.12
C HIS A 52 -3.93 -4.64 7.97
N GLY A 53 -3.31 -4.86 9.13
CA GLY A 53 -1.91 -5.22 9.28
C GLY A 53 -1.42 -6.36 8.40
N ALA A 54 -0.13 -6.33 8.12
CA ALA A 54 0.58 -7.44 7.53
C ALA A 54 0.55 -8.63 8.48
N PHE A 55 0.35 -9.83 7.94
CA PHE A 55 0.48 -11.08 8.68
C PHE A 55 1.04 -12.17 7.76
N GLN A 56 1.42 -13.30 8.34
CA GLN A 56 1.93 -14.43 7.59
C GLN A 56 0.76 -15.19 6.93
N GLY A 57 0.75 -15.20 5.60
CA GLY A 57 -0.23 -15.91 4.77
C GLY A 57 0.27 -17.29 4.34
N ASP A 58 -0.28 -17.78 3.22
CA ASP A 58 0.09 -19.07 2.66
C ASP A 58 1.57 -19.11 2.22
N ASN A 59 2.23 -20.26 2.43
CA ASN A 59 3.67 -20.46 2.16
C ASN A 59 4.58 -19.44 2.86
N ASP A 60 4.21 -18.99 4.06
CA ASP A 60 4.99 -18.08 4.89
C ASP A 60 5.26 -16.70 4.28
N ARG A 61 4.48 -16.30 3.27
CA ARG A 61 4.61 -14.99 2.63
C ARG A 61 3.87 -13.91 3.42
N PRO A 62 4.43 -12.69 3.52
CA PRO A 62 3.72 -11.56 4.11
C PRO A 62 2.50 -11.19 3.25
N VAL A 63 1.36 -10.98 3.88
CA VAL A 63 0.12 -10.56 3.22
C VAL A 63 -0.52 -9.41 3.97
N ILE A 64 -1.22 -8.53 3.26
CA ILE A 64 -2.14 -7.55 3.85
C ILE A 64 -3.58 -7.95 3.52
N GLY A 65 -4.52 -7.59 4.39
CA GLY A 65 -5.94 -7.73 4.14
C GLY A 65 -6.71 -7.97 5.43
N ASP A 66 -7.85 -8.64 5.31
CA ASP A 66 -8.73 -8.99 6.41
C ASP A 66 -8.66 -10.51 6.66
N LYS A 67 -7.94 -10.89 7.73
CA LYS A 67 -7.79 -12.27 8.17
C LYS A 67 -9.13 -12.90 8.57
N GLU A 68 -10.04 -12.13 9.16
CA GLU A 68 -11.34 -12.63 9.64
C GLU A 68 -12.26 -12.99 8.47
N LYS A 69 -12.13 -12.27 7.35
CA LYS A 69 -12.89 -12.52 6.12
C LYS A 69 -12.16 -13.40 5.11
N ALA A 70 -11.02 -14.00 5.48
CA ALA A 70 -10.17 -14.81 4.60
C ALA A 70 -9.84 -14.10 3.27
N PHE A 71 -9.63 -12.78 3.34
CA PHE A 71 -9.30 -11.96 2.20
C PHE A 71 -7.93 -11.35 2.42
N TYR A 72 -6.94 -11.81 1.67
CA TYR A 72 -5.58 -11.32 1.81
C TYR A 72 -4.82 -11.44 0.49
N LEU A 73 -3.84 -10.56 0.30
CA LEU A 73 -2.97 -10.52 -0.87
C LEU A 73 -1.54 -10.39 -0.40
N ASN A 74 -0.62 -11.05 -1.09
CA ASN A 74 0.81 -10.79 -1.01
C ASN A 74 1.20 -9.60 -1.92
N GLY A 75 2.43 -9.11 -1.80
CA GLY A 75 2.89 -7.94 -2.54
C GLY A 75 2.85 -8.11 -4.06
N ASP A 76 3.25 -9.28 -4.55
CA ASP A 76 3.23 -9.65 -5.97
C ASP A 76 1.81 -9.67 -6.54
N ALA A 77 0.86 -10.32 -5.85
CA ALA A 77 -0.53 -10.32 -6.29
C ALA A 77 -1.13 -8.91 -6.25
N LEU A 78 -0.81 -8.09 -5.24
CA LEU A 78 -1.28 -6.71 -5.20
C LEU A 78 -0.79 -5.93 -6.42
N TYR A 79 0.51 -6.00 -6.74
CA TYR A 79 1.07 -5.30 -7.90
C TYR A 79 0.39 -5.75 -9.21
N LEU A 80 0.23 -7.05 -9.42
CA LEU A 80 -0.44 -7.58 -10.62
C LEU A 80 -1.87 -7.07 -10.80
N ASN A 81 -2.59 -6.79 -9.70
CA ASN A 81 -3.95 -6.27 -9.75
C ASN A 81 -4.03 -4.76 -10.03
N ILE A 82 -2.94 -4.01 -9.79
CA ILE A 82 -2.94 -2.54 -9.96
C ILE A 82 -2.01 -2.03 -11.05
N LYS A 83 -1.12 -2.85 -11.61
CA LYS A 83 -0.12 -2.41 -12.59
C LYS A 83 -0.72 -1.65 -13.78
N GLU A 84 -1.92 -2.04 -14.23
CA GLU A 84 -2.60 -1.42 -15.38
C GLU A 84 -3.08 0.01 -15.10
N ILE A 85 -3.15 0.44 -13.83
CA ILE A 85 -3.45 1.83 -13.48
C ILE A 85 -2.20 2.68 -13.27
N ILE A 86 -1.01 2.09 -13.33
CA ILE A 86 0.25 2.79 -13.11
C ILE A 86 0.85 3.12 -14.50
N PRO A 87 1.00 4.39 -14.87
CA PRO A 87 1.52 4.75 -16.19
C PRO A 87 3.00 4.36 -16.33
N GLU A 88 3.46 4.03 -17.54
CA GLU A 88 4.86 3.63 -17.81
C GLU A 88 5.90 4.64 -17.30
N ASN A 89 5.57 5.93 -17.30
CA ASN A 89 6.47 6.99 -16.87
C ASN A 89 6.22 7.50 -15.44
N TYR A 90 5.54 6.70 -14.61
CA TYR A 90 5.18 7.02 -13.24
C TYR A 90 6.39 7.48 -12.39
N LYS A 91 6.14 8.48 -11.55
CA LYS A 91 7.11 9.13 -10.66
C LYS A 91 6.57 9.41 -9.26
N GLY A 92 5.27 9.18 -9.04
CA GLY A 92 4.70 9.20 -7.70
C GLY A 92 5.28 8.08 -6.85
N ASN A 93 5.23 8.23 -5.53
CA ASN A 93 5.64 7.18 -4.62
C ASN A 93 4.44 6.30 -4.24
N VAL A 94 4.73 5.11 -3.72
CA VAL A 94 3.73 4.20 -3.16
C VAL A 94 3.91 4.15 -1.65
N TYR A 95 2.83 4.39 -0.91
CA TYR A 95 2.78 4.42 0.54
C TYR A 95 1.81 3.33 1.03
N ILE A 96 2.29 2.35 1.77
CA ILE A 96 1.51 1.21 2.26
C ILE A 96 1.22 1.42 3.75
N ASP A 97 0.01 1.90 4.05
CA ASP A 97 -0.52 2.04 5.40
C ASP A 97 -1.21 0.74 5.83
N ALA A 98 -0.41 -0.20 6.30
CA ALA A 98 -0.85 -1.37 7.04
C ALA A 98 0.13 -1.59 8.19
N CYS A 99 -0.37 -2.01 9.36
CA CYS A 99 0.49 -2.34 10.50
C CYS A 99 1.58 -3.32 10.05
N GLU A 100 2.82 -3.07 10.43
CA GLU A 100 3.95 -3.97 10.21
C GLU A 100 4.25 -4.22 8.71
N SER A 101 3.74 -3.37 7.81
CA SER A 101 3.94 -3.51 6.36
C SER A 101 5.40 -3.38 5.91
N ALA A 102 6.21 -2.67 6.69
CA ALA A 102 7.67 -2.56 6.50
C ALA A 102 8.48 -3.36 7.53
N ASP A 103 7.84 -4.20 8.36
CA ASP A 103 8.57 -5.05 9.30
C ASP A 103 9.04 -6.31 8.57
N SER A 104 10.35 -6.44 8.41
CA SER A 104 11.03 -7.62 7.89
C SER A 104 11.73 -8.37 9.02
N THR A 105 12.14 -9.61 8.75
CA THR A 105 12.96 -10.42 9.64
C THR A 105 14.19 -10.91 8.89
N GLU A 106 15.18 -11.48 9.59
CA GLU A 106 16.39 -12.05 8.96
C GLU A 106 16.06 -13.11 7.89
N ASP A 107 14.92 -13.79 8.01
CA ASP A 107 14.52 -14.89 7.13
C ASP A 107 13.43 -14.50 6.10
N LEU A 108 12.73 -13.40 6.32
CA LEU A 108 11.54 -13.03 5.55
C LEU A 108 11.49 -11.54 5.24
N LEU A 109 11.29 -11.24 3.96
CA LEU A 109 10.93 -9.90 3.49
C LEU A 109 9.60 -9.44 4.08
N SER A 110 9.48 -8.15 4.34
CA SER A 110 8.24 -7.45 4.66
C SER A 110 7.28 -7.43 3.47
N PHE A 111 6.00 -7.11 3.73
CA PHE A 111 5.03 -6.94 2.65
C PHE A 111 5.49 -5.88 1.63
N ALA A 112 5.93 -4.72 2.12
CA ALA A 112 6.36 -3.61 1.28
C ALA A 112 7.56 -3.99 0.39
N GLU A 113 8.52 -4.78 0.90
CA GLU A 113 9.64 -5.29 0.10
C GLU A 113 9.19 -6.27 -0.99
N THR A 114 8.23 -7.16 -0.69
CA THR A 114 7.70 -8.06 -1.72
C THR A 114 6.96 -7.32 -2.83
N PHE A 115 6.22 -6.26 -2.49
CA PHE A 115 5.60 -5.37 -3.49
C PHE A 115 6.66 -4.59 -4.29
N TYR A 116 7.69 -4.07 -3.60
CA TYR A 116 8.78 -3.31 -4.20
C TYR A 116 9.54 -4.09 -5.27
N LEU A 117 9.78 -5.39 -5.06
CA LEU A 117 10.48 -6.25 -6.02
C LEU A 117 9.89 -6.18 -7.43
N ASP A 118 8.56 -6.30 -7.55
CA ASP A 118 7.89 -6.26 -8.85
C ASP A 118 7.66 -4.83 -9.34
N PHE A 119 7.29 -3.92 -8.44
CA PHE A 119 7.04 -2.52 -8.79
C PHE A 119 8.31 -1.81 -9.30
N HIS A 120 9.46 -2.03 -8.66
CA HIS A 120 10.70 -1.34 -9.00
C HIS A 120 11.25 -1.74 -10.38
N ALA A 121 10.97 -2.97 -10.83
CA ALA A 121 11.36 -3.43 -12.16
C ALA A 121 10.78 -2.52 -13.27
N ASP A 122 9.56 -2.04 -13.08
CA ASP A 122 8.84 -1.21 -14.05
C ASP A 122 8.95 0.30 -13.73
N HIS A 123 9.17 0.67 -12.46
CA HIS A 123 9.08 2.05 -11.97
C HIS A 123 10.27 2.50 -11.12
N GLN A 124 11.48 2.41 -11.68
CA GLN A 124 12.75 2.67 -10.97
C GLN A 124 12.89 4.06 -10.34
N ALA A 125 12.14 5.07 -10.81
CA ALA A 125 12.20 6.43 -10.29
C ALA A 125 11.33 6.65 -9.04
N SER A 126 10.48 5.68 -8.70
CA SER A 126 9.51 5.75 -7.62
C SER A 126 10.00 5.01 -6.38
N LYS A 127 9.55 5.46 -5.21
CA LYS A 127 9.79 4.78 -3.93
C LYS A 127 8.58 3.97 -3.50
N VAL A 128 8.83 2.91 -2.75
CA VAL A 128 7.80 2.19 -1.98
C VAL A 128 8.14 2.41 -0.51
N LEU A 129 7.14 2.81 0.26
CA LEU A 129 7.26 3.07 1.69
C LEU A 129 6.18 2.29 2.43
N GLY A 130 6.53 1.76 3.61
CA GLY A 130 5.58 1.12 4.52
C GLY A 130 5.68 1.69 5.93
N ILE A 131 4.98 1.06 6.88
CA ILE A 131 4.97 1.42 8.29
C ILE A 131 5.49 0.25 9.12
N THR A 132 6.31 0.55 10.12
CA THR A 132 6.76 -0.41 11.13
C THR A 132 5.86 -0.39 12.36
N GLY A 133 5.59 -1.55 12.95
CA GLY A 133 4.68 -1.67 14.08
C GLY A 133 3.23 -1.26 13.77
N VAL A 134 2.48 -0.85 14.79
CA VAL A 134 1.04 -0.59 14.67
C VAL A 134 0.76 0.79 14.04
N SER A 135 0.02 0.80 12.92
CA SER A 135 -0.57 2.01 12.37
C SER A 135 -1.97 2.23 12.94
N ASN A 136 -2.29 3.47 13.32
CA ASN A 136 -3.59 3.87 13.86
C ASN A 136 -3.93 5.30 13.43
N GLY A 137 -5.22 5.56 13.21
CA GLY A 137 -5.74 6.89 12.91
C GLY A 137 -5.89 7.17 11.42
N LEU A 138 -5.64 8.42 11.03
CA LEU A 138 -5.66 8.84 9.62
C LEU A 138 -4.38 8.42 8.92
N ILE A 139 -4.45 8.30 7.58
CA ILE A 139 -3.28 7.99 6.75
C ILE A 139 -2.23 9.09 6.98
N PRO A 140 -0.97 8.74 7.30
CA PRO A 140 0.08 9.73 7.49
C PRO A 140 0.34 10.55 6.21
N LEU A 141 0.74 11.81 6.39
CA LEU A 141 1.14 12.66 5.26
C LEU A 141 2.41 12.11 4.60
N PRO A 142 2.65 12.32 3.30
CA PRO A 142 3.81 11.75 2.61
C PRO A 142 5.18 12.21 3.14
N ASP A 143 5.25 13.28 3.93
CA ASP A 143 6.45 13.76 4.63
C ASP A 143 6.57 13.29 6.09
N ASP A 144 5.62 12.46 6.57
CA ASP A 144 5.64 11.91 7.92
C ASP A 144 6.79 10.92 8.11
N SER A 145 7.51 11.03 9.23
CA SER A 145 8.64 10.16 9.57
C SER A 145 8.26 8.70 9.83
N LYS A 146 6.96 8.38 9.94
CA LYS A 146 6.47 7.00 10.04
C LYS A 146 6.74 6.18 8.77
N TRP A 147 6.89 6.84 7.62
CA TRP A 147 7.15 6.15 6.37
C TRP A 147 8.58 5.64 6.30
N ILE A 148 8.72 4.33 6.21
CA ILE A 148 10.00 3.66 6.03
C ILE A 148 10.14 3.30 4.56
N ASN A 149 11.13 3.90 3.90
CA ASN A 149 11.50 3.51 2.54
C ASN A 149 12.04 2.09 2.55
N VAL A 150 11.48 1.23 1.70
CA VAL A 150 12.07 -0.10 1.47
C VAL A 150 13.02 -0.02 0.28
N ASP A 151 14.23 -0.53 0.47
CA ASP A 151 15.21 -0.75 -0.58
C ASP A 151 15.96 -2.05 -0.31
N LEU A 152 16.15 -2.86 -1.35
CA LEU A 152 16.78 -4.18 -1.24
C LEU A 152 18.31 -4.10 -1.09
N GLU A 153 18.86 -2.89 -1.06
CA GLU A 153 20.29 -2.67 -0.85
C GLU A 153 20.67 -2.75 0.64
N ASN A 154 19.68 -2.75 1.55
CA ASN A 154 19.89 -2.78 3.00
C ASN A 154 19.08 -3.87 3.75
N SER A 155 18.38 -4.75 3.03
CA SER A 155 17.61 -5.89 3.59
C SER A 155 18.47 -7.11 3.89
#